data_AF-A0A8J5IBT8-F1
#
_entry.id   AF-A0A8J5IBT8-F1
#
_cell.length_a   1.000
_cell.length_b   1.000
_cell.length_c   1.000
_cell.angle_alpha   90.00
_cell.angle_beta   90.00
_cell.angle_gamma   90.00
#
_symmetry.space_group_name_H-M   'P 1'
#
loop_
_entity.id
_entity.type
_entity.pdbx_description
1 polymer ?
#
loop_
_entity_poly.entity_id
_entity_poly.type
_entity_poly.pdbx_seq_one_letter_code
_entity_poly.pdbx_strand_id
1 'polypeptide(L)'
;MVQSWNKFCIQGGMIEVRAQLPGALSEASGNPDILLDASARTQSLRYYPTWPGIWMMGNLGRAIFSGSTNRMWPFSYDVCDPDTLTPTNQRISACDSDPGSGMNPHQGRGAPEIDIVEGGGTTISSSIQVGPGMPPDFRVIPPLDDNKLCIYSSSCATPGANVPGIPESVYLGARGHQSWYQNLRYAANNFCHQNASQVQSYATVEAALSAGIEDNVCSVTTCPASLDINSDLDYMSDEGGDRWGINSNGTCFSAMNSYMGEYICSAGNPDPGCKPLDDAPVLPQDESTFAFQMDALSANWPVHMAAYIDFVEYQVEWVPGPNGYVRWMLSGDPLYEIPAKTITEPPQGASVKNPSKIMIEEPMYLIFNVAMSSKWGAQPPNPKNPCRGDGLDPVANAICDSFPMYLKIDYIRVYQDLSSDSIMSVGCDPATHPTRQWILDHLDEYEDEENKLVEVRGKAFCRTDADCTVQT
;
A
#
# COMPACT_ATOMS: atom_id res chain seq x y z
N MET A 1 -6.22 2.85 17.86
CA MET A 1 -5.09 3.09 16.93
C MET A 1 -3.97 3.72 17.75
N VAL A 2 -2.74 3.24 17.57
CA VAL A 2 -1.54 3.83 18.18
C VAL A 2 -0.75 4.50 17.06
N GLN A 3 -0.29 5.72 17.27
CA GLN A 3 0.48 6.46 16.27
C GLN A 3 1.58 7.30 16.92
N SER A 4 2.65 7.53 16.17
CA SER A 4 3.82 8.32 16.58
C SER A 4 3.87 9.72 15.94
N TRP A 5 2.76 10.18 15.37
CA TRP A 5 2.66 11.46 14.66
C TRP A 5 3.30 12.61 15.41
N ASN A 6 4.13 13.35 14.68
CA ASN A 6 4.90 14.50 15.13
C ASN A 6 5.75 14.27 16.40
N LYS A 7 6.10 13.01 16.68
CA LYS A 7 6.92 12.62 17.85
C LYS A 7 8.12 11.79 17.42
N PHE A 8 7.87 10.73 16.64
CA PHE A 8 8.91 9.89 16.07
C PHE A 8 8.62 9.73 14.59
N CYS A 9 9.42 10.43 13.78
CA CYS A 9 9.37 10.35 12.34
C CYS A 9 10.76 10.06 11.78
N ILE A 10 10.77 9.50 10.58
CA ILE A 10 11.99 9.19 9.83
C ILE A 10 11.76 9.52 8.36
N GLN A 11 12.84 9.77 7.63
CA GLN A 11 12.85 10.02 6.20
C GLN A 11 13.83 9.05 5.56
N GLY A 12 13.32 8.11 4.77
CA GLY A 12 14.06 6.96 4.27
C GLY A 12 14.49 5.97 5.36
N GLY A 13 15.18 4.91 4.95
CA GLY A 13 15.77 3.87 5.79
C GLY A 13 14.95 2.59 5.84
N MET A 14 15.28 1.71 6.79
CA MET A 14 14.59 0.44 6.98
C MET A 14 13.87 0.41 8.33
N ILE A 15 12.63 -0.09 8.31
CA ILE A 15 11.86 -0.42 9.50
C ILE A 15 11.71 -1.92 9.57
N GLU A 16 11.86 -2.46 10.77
CA GLU A 16 11.57 -3.85 11.10
C GLU A 16 10.59 -3.88 12.27
N VAL A 17 9.45 -4.55 12.07
CA VAL A 17 8.43 -4.76 13.10
C VAL A 17 8.31 -6.25 13.34
N ARG A 18 8.69 -6.70 14.53
CA ARG A 18 8.48 -8.09 14.95
C ARG A 18 7.09 -8.19 15.57
N ALA A 19 6.17 -8.85 14.89
CA ALA A 19 4.76 -8.90 15.28
C ALA A 19 4.11 -10.27 15.09
N GLN A 20 3.02 -10.49 15.84
CA GLN A 20 2.11 -11.62 15.69
C GLN A 20 0.70 -11.09 15.39
N LEU A 21 0.10 -11.61 14.33
CA LEU A 21 -1.20 -11.16 13.84
C LEU A 21 -2.37 -11.74 14.65
N PRO A 22 -3.47 -11.00 14.78
CA PRO A 22 -4.68 -11.46 15.47
C PRO A 22 -5.43 -12.56 14.71
N GLY A 23 -5.94 -13.56 15.44
CA GLY A 23 -6.80 -14.61 14.89
C GLY A 23 -7.51 -15.45 15.98
N ALA A 24 -8.50 -16.23 15.57
CA ALA A 24 -9.15 -17.24 16.42
C ALA A 24 -8.27 -18.50 16.45
N LEU A 25 -7.42 -18.59 17.47
CA LEU A 25 -6.34 -19.59 17.55
C LEU A 25 -6.48 -20.56 18.73
N SER A 26 -7.60 -20.51 19.46
CA SER A 26 -7.86 -21.45 20.56
C SER A 26 -8.43 -22.77 20.03
N GLU A 27 -8.22 -23.87 20.76
CA GLU A 27 -8.86 -25.16 20.43
C GLU A 27 -10.40 -25.03 20.38
N ALA A 28 -10.98 -24.24 21.30
CA ALA A 28 -12.42 -23.98 21.37
C ALA A 28 -12.97 -23.22 20.15
N SER A 29 -12.13 -22.46 19.43
CA SER A 29 -12.55 -21.78 18.21
C SER A 29 -12.90 -22.76 17.10
N GLY A 30 -12.36 -23.99 17.14
CA GLY A 30 -12.50 -24.97 16.07
C GLY A 30 -11.77 -24.61 14.78
N ASN A 31 -10.87 -23.62 14.81
CA ASN A 31 -10.06 -23.25 13.66
C ASN A 31 -9.19 -24.44 13.21
N PRO A 32 -9.40 -25.02 12.02
CA PRO A 32 -8.65 -26.19 11.58
C PRO A 32 -7.18 -25.85 11.26
N ASP A 33 -6.88 -24.58 10.98
CA ASP A 33 -5.54 -24.15 10.59
C ASP A 33 -4.54 -24.23 11.76
N ILE A 34 -5.00 -24.26 13.02
CA ILE A 34 -4.13 -24.38 14.20
C ILE A 34 -3.34 -25.70 14.25
N LEU A 35 -3.78 -26.69 13.46
CA LEU A 35 -3.14 -27.99 13.34
C LEU A 35 -2.11 -28.03 12.20
N LEU A 36 -2.06 -26.99 11.37
CA LEU A 36 -1.08 -26.86 10.32
C LEU A 36 0.28 -26.46 10.90
N ASP A 37 1.35 -26.84 10.23
CA ASP A 37 2.69 -26.39 10.59
C ASP A 37 2.89 -24.90 10.26
N ALA A 38 3.91 -24.28 10.86
CA ALA A 38 4.18 -22.85 10.72
C ALA A 38 4.37 -22.39 9.27
N SER A 39 4.89 -23.25 8.39
CA SER A 39 5.13 -22.96 6.96
C SER A 39 3.94 -23.27 6.07
N ALA A 40 2.87 -23.88 6.60
CA ALA A 40 1.66 -24.06 5.83
C ALA A 40 0.98 -22.73 5.54
N ARG A 41 0.40 -22.61 4.34
CA ARG A 41 -0.46 -21.48 3.99
C ARG A 41 -1.66 -21.45 4.93
N THR A 42 -2.02 -20.27 5.41
CA THR A 42 -3.31 -20.04 6.06
C THR A 42 -4.43 -20.25 5.04
N GLN A 43 -5.48 -20.98 5.41
CA GLN A 43 -6.54 -21.41 4.48
C GLN A 43 -7.92 -20.94 4.92
N SER A 44 -8.18 -20.92 6.22
CA SER A 44 -9.52 -20.77 6.76
C SER A 44 -9.85 -19.32 7.09
N LEU A 45 -9.99 -18.49 6.06
CA LEU A 45 -10.21 -17.03 6.14
C LEU A 45 -11.15 -16.57 7.28
N ARG A 46 -12.25 -17.30 7.51
CA ARG A 46 -13.27 -16.96 8.51
C ARG A 46 -12.73 -16.85 9.95
N TYR A 47 -11.66 -17.57 10.28
CA TYR A 47 -11.05 -17.58 11.62
C TYR A 47 -10.08 -16.42 11.86
N TYR A 48 -9.87 -15.56 10.86
CA TYR A 48 -8.99 -14.40 10.94
C TYR A 48 -9.80 -13.15 10.56
N PRO A 49 -10.81 -12.77 11.37
CA PRO A 49 -11.83 -11.80 10.98
C PRO A 49 -11.40 -10.33 11.09
N THR A 50 -10.20 -10.07 11.59
CA THR A 50 -9.67 -8.74 11.85
C THR A 50 -8.71 -8.28 10.76
N TRP A 51 -8.62 -6.96 10.58
CA TRP A 51 -7.73 -6.29 9.64
C TRP A 51 -6.62 -5.57 10.40
N PRO A 52 -5.50 -6.24 10.73
CA PRO A 52 -4.36 -5.57 11.34
C PRO A 52 -3.72 -4.60 10.34
N GLY A 53 -3.23 -3.49 10.87
CA GLY A 53 -2.51 -2.45 10.13
C GLY A 53 -1.20 -2.13 10.81
N ILE A 54 -0.11 -2.15 10.05
CA ILE A 54 1.23 -1.66 10.39
C ILE A 54 1.65 -0.80 9.20
N TRP A 55 1.65 0.51 9.37
CA TRP A 55 1.81 1.43 8.24
C TRP A 55 2.45 2.74 8.67
N MET A 56 2.82 3.53 7.67
CA MET A 56 3.40 4.84 7.84
C MET A 56 2.63 5.88 7.06
N MET A 57 2.63 7.12 7.57
CA MET A 57 2.06 8.26 6.89
C MET A 57 2.98 9.46 6.97
N GLY A 58 3.04 10.28 5.92
CA GLY A 58 3.78 11.54 5.91
C GLY A 58 3.27 12.51 6.99
N ASN A 59 4.18 13.18 7.69
CA ASN A 59 3.89 13.95 8.91
C ASN A 59 2.96 15.16 8.69
N LEU A 60 2.83 15.63 7.45
CA LEU A 60 1.89 16.69 7.07
C LEU A 60 0.42 16.29 7.18
N GLY A 61 0.12 14.99 7.27
CA GLY A 61 -1.22 14.51 7.55
C GLY A 61 -1.24 13.73 8.86
N ARG A 62 -2.26 13.97 9.68
CA ARG A 62 -2.51 13.20 10.89
C ARG A 62 -3.64 12.23 10.64
N ALA A 63 -3.37 10.93 10.75
CA ALA A 63 -4.38 9.90 10.63
C ALA A 63 -5.56 10.21 11.56
N ILE A 64 -6.78 9.94 11.10
CA ILE A 64 -8.08 10.27 11.70
C ILE A 64 -8.45 11.76 11.80
N PHE A 65 -7.61 12.69 11.33
CA PHE A 65 -7.92 14.13 11.26
C PHE A 65 -8.09 14.57 9.80
N SER A 66 -9.33 14.55 9.31
CA SER A 66 -9.64 14.83 7.90
C SER A 66 -9.25 16.24 7.45
N GLY A 67 -9.21 17.22 8.36
CA GLY A 67 -8.72 18.57 8.05
C GLY A 67 -7.28 18.54 7.52
N SER A 68 -6.40 17.87 8.26
CA SER A 68 -4.98 17.73 7.91
C SER A 68 -4.68 16.90 6.66
N THR A 69 -5.58 15.99 6.27
CA THR A 69 -5.35 15.09 5.11
C THR A 69 -6.00 15.58 3.82
N ASN A 70 -6.91 16.56 3.91
CA ASN A 70 -7.65 17.08 2.78
C ASN A 70 -6.71 17.75 1.75
N ARG A 71 -6.74 17.27 0.50
CA ARG A 71 -5.84 17.70 -0.59
C ARG A 71 -4.34 17.54 -0.26
N MET A 72 -4.00 16.67 0.68
CA MET A 72 -2.62 16.38 1.09
C MET A 72 -2.23 14.93 0.86
N TRP A 73 -3.14 14.01 1.12
CA TRP A 73 -2.91 12.58 0.90
C TRP A 73 -3.36 12.18 -0.52
N PRO A 74 -2.66 11.27 -1.24
CA PRO A 74 -1.37 10.65 -0.93
C PRO A 74 -0.24 11.01 -1.93
N PHE A 75 0.21 12.27 -2.02
CA PHE A 75 1.17 12.63 -3.09
C PHE A 75 2.19 13.71 -2.80
N SER A 76 3.37 13.50 -3.40
CA SER A 76 4.48 14.45 -3.50
C SER A 76 4.94 14.52 -4.96
N TYR A 77 5.22 15.72 -5.46
CA TYR A 77 5.77 15.96 -6.81
C TYR A 77 6.50 17.30 -6.82
N ASP A 78 7.55 17.44 -7.62
CA ASP A 78 8.39 18.66 -7.64
C ASP A 78 8.37 19.39 -8.99
N VAL A 79 7.51 18.97 -9.92
CA VAL A 79 7.37 19.61 -11.23
C VAL A 79 6.04 20.36 -11.30
N CYS A 80 6.11 21.67 -11.53
CA CYS A 80 4.92 22.44 -11.89
C CYS A 80 4.52 22.13 -13.34
N ASP A 81 3.49 21.30 -13.50
CA ASP A 81 2.91 20.96 -14.80
C ASP A 81 1.39 21.18 -14.77
N PRO A 82 0.91 22.44 -14.92
CA PRO A 82 -0.52 22.76 -14.87
C PRO A 82 -1.31 22.20 -16.06
N ASP A 83 -0.64 21.76 -17.12
CA ASP A 83 -1.28 21.16 -18.29
C ASP A 83 -1.69 19.70 -18.02
N THR A 84 -0.97 19.01 -17.14
CA THR A 84 -1.23 17.62 -16.77
C THR A 84 -1.89 17.51 -15.40
N LEU A 85 -1.57 18.42 -14.47
CA LEU A 85 -2.03 18.41 -13.09
C LEU A 85 -2.69 19.73 -12.71
N THR A 86 -3.95 19.69 -12.28
CA THR A 86 -4.59 20.86 -11.69
C THR A 86 -3.90 21.20 -10.35
N PRO A 87 -3.16 22.31 -10.24
CA PRO A 87 -2.32 22.56 -9.06
C PRO A 87 -3.13 22.70 -7.77
N THR A 88 -4.36 23.21 -7.86
CA THR A 88 -5.28 23.38 -6.72
C THR A 88 -5.79 22.07 -6.10
N ASN A 89 -5.55 20.93 -6.76
CA ASN A 89 -5.85 19.61 -6.20
C ASN A 89 -4.90 19.22 -5.06
N GLN A 90 -3.71 19.83 -4.98
CA GLN A 90 -2.79 19.69 -3.84
C GLN A 90 -2.72 21.01 -3.07
N ARG A 91 -2.75 20.94 -1.74
CA ARG A 91 -2.71 22.15 -0.91
C ARG A 91 -1.34 22.85 -0.89
N ILE A 92 -0.26 22.07 -0.99
CA ILE A 92 1.12 22.57 -1.07
C ILE A 92 1.65 22.13 -2.43
N SER A 93 1.57 22.98 -3.44
CA SER A 93 1.85 22.63 -4.83
C SER A 93 3.26 23.04 -5.28
N ALA A 94 3.88 22.24 -6.15
CA ALA A 94 5.15 22.62 -6.79
C ALA A 94 5.05 23.86 -7.70
N CYS A 95 3.84 24.30 -8.05
CA CYS A 95 3.66 25.55 -8.78
C CYS A 95 3.81 26.81 -7.90
N ASP A 96 3.85 26.66 -6.59
CA ASP A 96 3.97 27.78 -5.66
C ASP A 96 5.43 28.16 -5.41
N SER A 97 5.79 29.41 -5.73
CA SER A 97 7.13 29.97 -5.47
C SER A 97 7.30 30.54 -4.06
N ASP A 98 6.20 30.75 -3.33
CA ASP A 98 6.20 31.29 -1.97
C ASP A 98 5.07 30.68 -1.12
N PRO A 99 5.15 29.37 -0.81
CA PRO A 99 4.09 28.66 -0.07
C PRO A 99 3.92 29.12 1.38
N GLY A 100 4.82 29.97 1.90
CA GLY A 100 4.80 30.40 3.30
C GLY A 100 4.97 29.26 4.30
N SER A 101 4.66 29.52 5.58
CA SER A 101 4.63 28.52 6.66
C SER A 101 5.88 27.62 6.77
N GLY A 102 7.05 28.16 6.41
CA GLY A 102 8.34 27.46 6.43
C GLY A 102 8.54 26.43 5.31
N MET A 103 7.64 26.36 4.32
CA MET A 103 7.74 25.45 3.18
C MET A 103 8.79 25.90 2.16
N ASN A 104 9.36 24.93 1.44
CA ASN A 104 10.30 25.22 0.36
C ASN A 104 9.55 25.64 -0.91
N PRO A 105 10.03 26.66 -1.65
CA PRO A 105 9.51 27.01 -2.97
C PRO A 105 9.57 25.84 -3.95
N HIS A 106 8.57 25.73 -4.81
CA HIS A 106 8.50 24.75 -5.91
C HIS A 106 8.58 23.28 -5.49
N GLN A 107 8.13 22.97 -4.28
CA GLN A 107 8.10 21.61 -3.74
C GLN A 107 6.64 21.23 -3.45
N GLY A 108 6.10 20.25 -4.18
CA GLY A 108 4.74 19.77 -3.97
C GLY A 108 4.72 18.72 -2.88
N ARG A 109 4.08 19.04 -1.76
CA ARG A 109 4.18 18.29 -0.50
C ARG A 109 2.86 17.62 -0.15
N GLY A 110 2.94 16.51 0.58
CA GLY A 110 1.74 15.79 1.00
C GLY A 110 1.97 14.82 2.14
N ALA A 111 1.01 13.93 2.31
CA ALA A 111 1.04 12.88 3.32
C ALA A 111 0.96 11.51 2.63
N PRO A 112 2.03 11.02 1.98
CA PRO A 112 2.04 9.69 1.37
C PRO A 112 1.88 8.60 2.44
N GLU A 113 1.55 7.40 1.99
CA GLU A 113 1.30 6.23 2.84
C GLU A 113 2.14 5.05 2.35
N ILE A 114 2.69 4.30 3.31
CA ILE A 114 3.40 3.04 3.08
C ILE A 114 2.82 1.99 4.03
N ASP A 115 2.15 1.00 3.48
CA ASP A 115 1.58 -0.13 4.22
C ASP A 115 2.59 -1.25 4.33
N ILE A 116 3.15 -1.47 5.52
CA ILE A 116 4.04 -2.60 5.79
C ILE A 116 3.21 -3.90 5.85
N VAL A 117 2.14 -3.85 6.65
CA VAL A 117 1.10 -4.89 6.74
C VAL A 117 -0.23 -4.19 6.69
N GLU A 118 -0.97 -4.39 5.59
CA GLU A 118 -2.37 -4.00 5.51
C GLU A 118 -3.23 -5.22 5.18
N GLY A 119 -4.09 -5.59 6.12
CA GLY A 119 -5.00 -6.72 5.96
C GLY A 119 -4.59 -7.94 6.76
N GLY A 120 -5.40 -8.98 6.63
CA GLY A 120 -5.29 -10.22 7.37
C GLY A 120 -6.09 -11.31 6.68
N GLY A 121 -6.28 -12.44 7.34
CA GLY A 121 -6.82 -13.61 6.67
C GLY A 121 -5.74 -14.44 6.00
N THR A 122 -5.98 -14.81 4.75
CA THR A 122 -5.08 -15.70 4.01
C THR A 122 -4.03 -14.94 3.19
N THR A 123 -4.15 -13.61 3.09
CA THR A 123 -3.31 -12.73 2.28
C THR A 123 -3.11 -11.39 2.98
N ILE A 124 -1.93 -10.79 2.83
CA ILE A 124 -1.62 -9.42 3.29
C ILE A 124 -1.29 -8.56 2.09
N SER A 125 -1.73 -7.31 2.12
CA SER A 125 -1.36 -6.28 1.14
C SER A 125 -0.13 -5.51 1.63
N SER A 126 0.75 -5.21 0.69
CA SER A 126 1.86 -4.27 0.84
C SER A 126 1.70 -3.20 -0.24
N SER A 127 1.62 -1.94 0.17
CA SER A 127 1.18 -0.83 -0.70
C SER A 127 1.96 0.45 -0.47
N ILE A 128 2.05 1.26 -1.52
CA ILE A 128 2.02 2.71 -1.37
C ILE A 128 0.81 3.28 -2.08
N GLN A 129 0.33 4.42 -1.59
CA GLN A 129 -0.79 5.15 -2.13
C GLN A 129 -0.22 6.29 -2.94
N VAL A 130 -0.76 6.47 -4.15
CA VAL A 130 -0.21 7.41 -5.12
C VAL A 130 -1.32 8.29 -5.65
N GLY A 131 -1.06 9.59 -5.66
CA GLY A 131 -1.87 10.55 -6.37
C GLY A 131 -1.02 11.57 -7.12
N PRO A 132 -1.66 12.36 -7.99
CA PRO A 132 -2.86 11.94 -8.70
C PRO A 132 -2.59 10.66 -9.50
N GLY A 133 -3.58 9.78 -9.51
CA GLY A 133 -3.54 8.48 -10.12
C GLY A 133 -3.47 8.52 -11.65
N MET A 134 -3.38 7.34 -12.25
CA MET A 134 -3.24 7.16 -13.69
C MET A 134 -4.50 7.60 -14.44
N PRO A 135 -4.38 8.31 -15.57
CA PRO A 135 -5.53 8.63 -16.41
C PRO A 135 -6.28 7.36 -16.87
N PRO A 136 -7.59 7.45 -17.16
CA PRO A 136 -8.38 6.28 -17.58
C PRO A 136 -7.81 5.50 -18.78
N ASP A 137 -7.08 6.18 -19.67
CA ASP A 137 -6.47 5.58 -20.87
C ASP A 137 -5.39 4.52 -20.56
N PHE A 138 -4.76 4.60 -19.38
CA PHE A 138 -3.71 3.67 -18.93
C PHE A 138 -4.24 2.55 -18.01
N ARG A 139 -5.54 2.55 -17.72
CA ARG A 139 -6.19 1.57 -16.85
C ARG A 139 -6.65 0.34 -17.63
N VAL A 140 -6.96 -0.72 -16.90
CA VAL A 140 -7.58 -1.92 -17.45
C VAL A 140 -8.86 -1.60 -18.20
N ILE A 141 -9.25 -2.47 -19.14
CA ILE A 141 -10.53 -2.34 -19.83
C ILE A 141 -11.65 -2.48 -18.78
N PRO A 142 -12.58 -1.50 -18.67
CA PRO A 142 -13.68 -1.62 -17.73
C PRO A 142 -14.56 -2.85 -18.06
N PRO A 143 -14.92 -3.68 -17.06
CA PRO A 143 -15.83 -4.79 -17.28
C PRO A 143 -17.18 -4.31 -17.83
N LEU A 144 -17.67 -4.93 -18.90
CA LEU A 144 -18.95 -4.64 -19.55
C LEU A 144 -20.00 -5.62 -19.03
N ASP A 145 -21.10 -5.12 -18.47
CA ASP A 145 -22.21 -5.90 -17.89
C ASP A 145 -21.81 -6.90 -16.77
N ASP A 146 -20.55 -6.86 -16.35
CA ASP A 146 -19.96 -7.68 -15.28
C ASP A 146 -19.97 -6.91 -13.95
N ASN A 147 -19.94 -7.66 -12.83
CA ASN A 147 -19.65 -7.07 -11.53
C ASN A 147 -18.22 -6.51 -11.54
N LYS A 148 -18.03 -5.21 -11.34
CA LYS A 148 -16.70 -4.56 -11.30
C LYS A 148 -15.71 -5.22 -10.34
N LEU A 149 -16.18 -5.89 -9.29
CA LEU A 149 -15.33 -6.63 -8.36
C LEU A 149 -14.66 -7.87 -8.98
N CYS A 150 -15.09 -8.31 -10.17
CA CYS A 150 -14.50 -9.43 -10.89
C CYS A 150 -13.01 -9.21 -11.21
N ILE A 151 -12.56 -7.95 -11.31
CA ILE A 151 -11.17 -7.59 -11.58
C ILE A 151 -10.27 -8.15 -10.48
N TYR A 152 -10.70 -8.02 -9.22
CA TYR A 152 -9.94 -8.48 -8.05
C TYR A 152 -9.93 -10.00 -7.88
N SER A 153 -10.87 -10.71 -8.51
CA SER A 153 -10.90 -12.18 -8.55
C SER A 153 -10.41 -12.75 -9.88
N SER A 154 -9.93 -11.90 -10.80
CA SER A 154 -9.56 -12.25 -12.18
C SER A 154 -10.61 -13.12 -12.89
N SER A 155 -11.89 -12.82 -12.66
CA SER A 155 -13.02 -13.61 -13.13
C SER A 155 -13.94 -12.84 -14.09
N CYS A 156 -13.49 -11.70 -14.62
CA CYS A 156 -14.24 -10.93 -15.60
C CYS A 156 -14.32 -11.70 -16.92
N ALA A 157 -15.50 -11.68 -17.55
CA ALA A 157 -15.67 -12.23 -18.90
C ALA A 157 -15.13 -11.25 -19.95
N THR A 158 -15.18 -9.95 -19.66
CA THR A 158 -14.67 -8.89 -20.52
C THR A 158 -13.15 -9.02 -20.77
N PRO A 159 -12.70 -9.18 -22.04
CA PRO A 159 -11.27 -9.22 -22.37
C PRO A 159 -10.55 -7.94 -21.97
N GLY A 160 -9.40 -8.07 -21.32
CA GLY A 160 -8.59 -6.94 -20.87
C GLY A 160 -8.96 -6.40 -19.49
N ALA A 161 -10.01 -6.92 -18.86
CA ALA A 161 -10.42 -6.45 -17.53
C ALA A 161 -9.65 -7.12 -16.39
N ASN A 162 -9.17 -8.35 -16.57
CA ASN A 162 -8.57 -9.13 -15.49
C ASN A 162 -7.11 -8.77 -15.19
N VAL A 163 -6.30 -8.56 -16.23
CA VAL A 163 -4.86 -8.32 -16.11
C VAL A 163 -4.47 -7.15 -17.00
N PRO A 164 -3.87 -6.08 -16.44
CA PRO A 164 -3.33 -4.96 -17.21
C PRO A 164 -2.40 -5.42 -18.34
N GLY A 165 -2.80 -5.11 -19.57
CA GLY A 165 -1.99 -5.36 -20.77
C GLY A 165 -2.27 -6.67 -21.52
N ILE A 166 -3.10 -7.59 -20.99
CA ILE A 166 -3.54 -8.80 -21.73
C ILE A 166 -5.05 -8.94 -21.78
N PRO A 167 -5.64 -9.44 -22.88
CA PRO A 167 -4.97 -9.89 -24.12
C PRO A 167 -4.26 -8.74 -24.85
N GLU A 168 -3.04 -9.00 -25.33
CA GLU A 168 -2.18 -7.95 -25.91
C GLU A 168 -2.82 -7.27 -27.12
N SER A 169 -3.54 -8.04 -27.95
CA SER A 169 -4.34 -7.53 -29.07
C SER A 169 -5.37 -6.47 -28.67
N VAL A 170 -5.89 -6.51 -27.43
CA VAL A 170 -6.86 -5.54 -26.91
C VAL A 170 -6.18 -4.22 -26.55
N TYR A 171 -4.93 -4.24 -26.10
CA TYR A 171 -4.21 -3.04 -25.66
C TYR A 171 -3.37 -2.41 -26.77
N LEU A 172 -2.42 -3.16 -27.34
CA LEU A 172 -1.47 -2.62 -28.31
C LEU A 172 -2.15 -2.22 -29.63
N GLY A 173 -3.14 -2.99 -30.07
CA GLY A 173 -3.93 -2.67 -31.26
C GLY A 173 -4.86 -1.47 -31.10
N ALA A 174 -5.27 -1.15 -29.86
CA ALA A 174 -6.29 -0.14 -29.59
C ALA A 174 -5.72 1.22 -29.14
N ARG A 175 -4.60 1.25 -28.40
CA ARG A 175 -4.11 2.48 -27.74
C ARG A 175 -2.68 2.88 -28.08
N GLY A 176 -1.84 1.94 -28.51
CA GLY A 176 -0.45 2.23 -28.91
C GLY A 176 0.51 2.60 -27.77
N HIS A 177 0.14 2.34 -26.51
CA HIS A 177 0.99 2.51 -25.33
C HIS A 177 0.72 1.42 -24.29
N GLN A 178 1.62 1.28 -23.31
CA GLN A 178 1.51 0.31 -22.21
C GLN A 178 0.51 0.76 -21.13
N SER A 179 0.05 -0.20 -20.32
CA SER A 179 -0.82 0.03 -19.16
C SER A 179 -0.02 0.40 -17.90
N TRP A 180 -0.74 0.76 -16.83
CA TRP A 180 -0.21 1.28 -15.57
C TRP A 180 0.97 0.53 -14.94
N TYR A 181 0.84 -0.76 -14.62
CA TYR A 181 1.79 -1.47 -13.75
C TYR A 181 3.07 -1.75 -14.54
N GLN A 182 4.16 -1.01 -14.32
CA GLN A 182 5.43 -1.21 -15.03
C GLN A 182 6.60 -1.33 -14.06
N ASN A 183 7.50 -2.27 -14.34
CA ASN A 183 8.77 -2.47 -13.63
C ASN A 183 8.64 -2.81 -12.13
N LEU A 184 7.46 -3.24 -11.68
CA LEU A 184 7.28 -3.70 -10.33
C LEU A 184 8.00 -5.03 -10.12
N ARG A 185 8.55 -5.22 -8.93
CA ARG A 185 9.37 -6.38 -8.58
C ARG A 185 8.64 -7.21 -7.55
N TYR A 186 8.51 -8.51 -7.83
CA TYR A 186 7.74 -9.45 -7.02
C TYR A 186 8.57 -10.68 -6.71
N ALA A 187 8.42 -11.21 -5.52
CA ALA A 187 9.22 -12.34 -5.07
C ALA A 187 8.41 -13.35 -4.28
N ALA A 188 9.06 -14.48 -4.02
CA ALA A 188 8.49 -15.59 -3.32
C ALA A 188 8.46 -15.33 -1.81
N ASN A 189 7.36 -15.69 -1.15
CA ASN A 189 7.35 -15.91 0.29
C ASN A 189 7.87 -17.34 0.55
N ASN A 190 9.20 -17.45 0.72
CA ASN A 190 9.92 -18.71 0.87
C ASN A 190 9.70 -19.42 2.22
N PHE A 191 9.03 -18.77 3.17
CA PHE A 191 8.61 -19.40 4.41
C PHE A 191 7.40 -20.32 4.24
N CYS A 192 6.70 -20.23 3.10
CA CYS A 192 5.65 -21.16 2.74
C CYS A 192 6.19 -22.50 2.23
N HIS A 193 5.42 -23.57 2.42
CA HIS A 193 5.66 -24.84 1.73
C HIS A 193 5.78 -24.68 0.22
N GLN A 194 6.69 -25.47 -0.33
CA GLN A 194 6.83 -25.63 -1.78
C GLN A 194 5.66 -26.43 -2.35
N ASN A 195 5.26 -26.05 -3.56
CA ASN A 195 4.30 -26.75 -4.38
C ASN A 195 4.87 -26.85 -5.80
N ALA A 196 5.18 -28.08 -6.22
CA ALA A 196 5.76 -28.36 -7.53
C ALA A 196 4.91 -27.85 -8.70
N SER A 197 3.58 -27.71 -8.54
CA SER A 197 2.71 -27.17 -9.59
C SER A 197 2.80 -25.65 -9.76
N GLN A 198 3.49 -24.96 -8.85
CA GLN A 198 3.71 -23.52 -8.88
C GLN A 198 5.12 -23.14 -9.37
N VAL A 199 5.98 -24.14 -9.60
CA VAL A 199 7.35 -23.93 -10.08
C VAL A 199 7.31 -23.37 -11.50
N GLN A 200 8.08 -22.31 -11.72
CA GLN A 200 8.24 -21.66 -13.02
C GLN A 200 9.67 -21.74 -13.53
N SER A 201 9.80 -21.72 -14.86
CA SER A 201 11.06 -21.51 -15.56
C SER A 201 11.04 -20.14 -16.22
N TYR A 202 12.09 -19.35 -16.00
CA TYR A 202 12.26 -18.06 -16.68
C TYR A 202 12.14 -18.19 -18.20
N ALA A 203 12.78 -19.20 -18.81
CA ALA A 203 12.74 -19.39 -20.25
C ALA A 203 11.33 -19.66 -20.79
N THR A 204 10.47 -20.29 -20.00
CA THR A 204 9.07 -20.54 -20.39
C THR A 204 8.25 -19.25 -20.32
N VAL A 205 8.39 -18.49 -19.24
CA VAL A 205 7.68 -17.21 -19.05
C VAL A 205 8.15 -16.17 -20.07
N GLU A 206 9.46 -16.04 -20.28
CA GLU A 206 10.05 -15.15 -21.28
C GLU A 206 9.57 -15.49 -22.70
N ALA A 207 9.51 -16.78 -23.05
CA ALA A 207 9.01 -17.21 -24.35
C ALA A 207 7.52 -16.86 -24.53
N ALA A 208 6.70 -16.98 -23.49
CA ALA A 208 5.29 -16.61 -23.54
C ALA A 208 5.12 -15.09 -23.70
N LEU A 209 5.84 -14.29 -22.91
CA LEU A 209 5.83 -12.83 -23.03
C LEU A 209 6.30 -12.36 -24.42
N SER A 210 7.35 -12.99 -24.96
CA SER A 210 7.88 -12.65 -26.29
C SER A 210 6.95 -13.03 -27.44
N ALA A 211 6.13 -14.07 -27.26
CA ALA A 211 5.14 -14.49 -28.25
C ALA A 211 3.89 -13.59 -28.25
N GLY A 212 3.70 -12.83 -27.16
CA GLY A 212 2.51 -12.06 -26.86
C GLY A 212 1.39 -12.93 -26.28
N ILE A 213 0.82 -12.46 -25.18
CA ILE A 213 -0.17 -13.23 -24.40
C ILE A 213 -1.57 -12.77 -24.79
N GLU A 214 -2.38 -13.71 -25.30
CA GLU A 214 -3.76 -13.44 -25.70
C GLU A 214 -4.78 -14.06 -24.72
N ASP A 215 -4.30 -14.69 -23.67
CA ASP A 215 -5.16 -15.21 -22.61
C ASP A 215 -5.80 -14.06 -21.82
N ASN A 216 -7.06 -14.25 -21.40
CA ASN A 216 -7.73 -13.28 -20.54
C ASN A 216 -7.38 -13.46 -19.05
N VAL A 217 -6.66 -14.54 -18.69
CA VAL A 217 -6.24 -14.84 -17.32
C VAL A 217 -4.84 -15.45 -17.36
N CYS A 218 -4.00 -15.07 -16.41
CA CYS A 218 -2.65 -15.61 -16.28
C CYS A 218 -2.62 -17.06 -15.80
N SER A 219 -1.60 -17.80 -16.25
CA SER A 219 -1.27 -19.14 -15.76
C SER A 219 0.22 -19.24 -15.42
N VAL A 220 0.59 -20.31 -14.72
CA VAL A 220 1.99 -20.62 -14.35
C VAL A 220 2.91 -20.71 -15.58
N THR A 221 2.38 -21.01 -16.77
CA THR A 221 3.17 -21.12 -18.01
C THR A 221 3.07 -19.91 -18.92
N THR A 222 2.11 -19.01 -18.69
CA THR A 222 1.83 -17.89 -19.60
C THR A 222 2.26 -16.54 -19.03
N CYS A 223 2.23 -16.36 -17.70
CA CYS A 223 2.64 -15.11 -17.05
C CYS A 223 3.72 -15.35 -15.99
N PRO A 224 4.43 -14.28 -15.55
CA PRO A 224 5.16 -14.29 -14.28
C PRO A 224 4.26 -14.72 -13.11
N ALA A 225 4.85 -15.29 -12.06
CA ALA A 225 4.12 -15.76 -10.88
C ALA A 225 3.38 -14.63 -10.14
N SER A 226 3.80 -13.39 -10.36
CA SER A 226 3.12 -12.19 -9.87
C SER A 226 1.79 -11.90 -10.55
N LEU A 227 1.49 -12.59 -11.66
CA LEU A 227 0.36 -12.28 -12.56
C LEU A 227 0.48 -10.90 -13.23
N ASP A 228 1.64 -10.26 -13.13
CA ASP A 228 1.96 -8.98 -13.77
C ASP A 228 2.92 -9.22 -14.94
N ILE A 229 2.41 -9.11 -16.16
CA ILE A 229 3.18 -9.30 -17.40
C ILE A 229 4.26 -8.22 -17.60
N ASN A 230 4.14 -7.10 -16.90
CA ASN A 230 5.06 -5.97 -16.98
C ASN A 230 6.00 -5.91 -15.77
N SER A 231 6.00 -6.97 -14.95
CA SER A 231 6.94 -7.10 -13.85
C SER A 231 8.38 -7.15 -14.35
N ASP A 232 9.29 -6.61 -13.53
CA ASP A 232 10.71 -6.78 -13.74
C ASP A 232 11.08 -8.27 -13.53
N LEU A 233 11.85 -8.84 -14.46
CA LEU A 233 12.29 -10.24 -14.45
C LEU A 233 13.82 -10.39 -14.35
N ASP A 234 14.53 -9.29 -14.04
CA ASP A 234 15.96 -9.32 -13.83
C ASP A 234 16.33 -10.09 -12.56
N TYR A 235 17.63 -10.36 -12.43
CA TYR A 235 18.18 -11.01 -11.24
C TYR A 235 17.98 -10.15 -10.00
N MET A 236 17.70 -10.79 -8.87
CA MET A 236 17.57 -10.12 -7.57
C MET A 236 18.91 -9.65 -7.00
N SER A 237 20.03 -10.15 -7.54
CA SER A 237 21.39 -9.75 -7.16
C SER A 237 22.38 -9.86 -8.32
N ASP A 238 23.47 -9.09 -8.25
CA ASP A 238 24.51 -9.03 -9.28
C ASP A 238 25.30 -10.35 -9.44
N GLU A 239 25.32 -11.19 -8.40
CA GLU A 239 26.03 -12.48 -8.42
C GLU A 239 25.28 -13.56 -9.23
N GLY A 240 24.07 -13.26 -9.72
CA GLY A 240 23.19 -14.19 -10.41
C GLY A 240 22.52 -15.16 -9.43
N GLY A 241 21.22 -15.43 -9.64
CA GLY A 241 20.44 -16.22 -8.69
C GLY A 241 18.95 -16.23 -9.03
N ASP A 242 18.10 -16.10 -8.01
CA ASP A 242 16.66 -15.92 -8.18
C ASP A 242 16.37 -14.65 -9.00
N ARG A 243 15.26 -14.69 -9.73
CA ARG A 243 14.78 -13.60 -10.57
C ARG A 243 13.49 -13.07 -9.98
N TRP A 244 13.32 -11.75 -10.09
CA TRP A 244 12.02 -11.14 -9.83
C TRP A 244 10.96 -11.78 -10.75
N GLY A 245 9.73 -11.89 -10.25
CA GLY A 245 8.58 -12.39 -11.00
C GLY A 245 8.57 -13.89 -11.32
N ILE A 246 9.65 -14.64 -11.05
CA ILE A 246 9.75 -16.08 -11.36
C ILE A 246 9.75 -16.92 -10.09
N ASN A 247 8.76 -17.80 -9.94
CA ASN A 247 8.68 -18.73 -8.80
C ASN A 247 9.51 -20.01 -9.04
N SER A 248 10.83 -19.90 -8.97
CA SER A 248 11.78 -21.01 -9.19
C SER A 248 11.58 -22.17 -8.19
N ASN A 249 11.19 -21.86 -6.95
CA ASN A 249 11.07 -22.81 -5.85
C ASN A 249 9.63 -23.30 -5.58
N GLY A 250 8.64 -22.75 -6.29
CA GLY A 250 7.23 -23.14 -6.17
C GLY A 250 6.58 -22.82 -4.81
N THR A 251 7.08 -21.85 -4.06
CA THR A 251 6.51 -21.44 -2.75
C THR A 251 5.33 -20.48 -2.94
N CYS A 252 4.86 -19.84 -1.87
CA CYS A 252 3.95 -18.69 -2.00
C CYS A 252 4.61 -17.59 -2.81
N PHE A 253 3.83 -16.79 -3.53
CA PHE A 253 4.39 -15.71 -4.34
C PHE A 253 3.53 -14.46 -4.20
N SER A 254 4.17 -13.29 -4.10
CA SER A 254 3.45 -12.01 -4.12
C SER A 254 2.85 -11.79 -5.50
N ALA A 255 1.55 -11.52 -5.56
CA ALA A 255 0.84 -11.24 -6.80
C ALA A 255 0.40 -9.78 -6.84
N MET A 256 0.33 -9.23 -8.05
CA MET A 256 -0.18 -7.89 -8.30
C MET A 256 -1.59 -7.74 -7.71
N ASN A 257 -1.77 -6.68 -6.93
CA ASN A 257 -3.07 -6.25 -6.47
C ASN A 257 -3.43 -4.98 -7.24
N SER A 258 -4.11 -5.14 -8.38
CA SER A 258 -4.40 -4.04 -9.29
C SER A 258 -5.50 -3.11 -8.75
N TYR A 259 -5.24 -2.40 -7.65
CA TYR A 259 -6.17 -1.49 -7.03
C TYR A 259 -6.44 -0.28 -7.93
N MET A 260 -7.65 -0.22 -8.48
CA MET A 260 -8.06 0.86 -9.39
C MET A 260 -8.46 2.14 -8.67
N GLY A 261 -8.14 2.26 -7.38
CA GLY A 261 -8.28 3.53 -6.69
C GLY A 261 -9.71 3.98 -6.40
N GLU A 262 -9.82 5.24 -6.00
CA GLU A 262 -11.09 5.97 -5.95
C GLU A 262 -10.90 7.37 -6.55
N TYR A 263 -11.94 7.87 -7.21
CA TYR A 263 -11.96 9.23 -7.71
C TYR A 263 -12.45 10.14 -6.59
N ILE A 264 -11.56 11.02 -6.10
CA ILE A 264 -11.79 11.86 -4.93
C ILE A 264 -12.21 13.24 -5.39
N CYS A 265 -13.30 13.77 -4.82
CA CYS A 265 -13.81 15.09 -5.14
C CYS A 265 -14.25 15.86 -3.90
N SER A 266 -14.20 17.19 -3.99
CA SER A 266 -15.01 18.06 -3.14
C SER A 266 -16.51 17.81 -3.37
N ALA A 267 -17.30 17.90 -2.30
CA ALA A 267 -18.76 17.75 -2.39
C ALA A 267 -19.37 18.75 -3.39
N GLY A 268 -20.28 18.28 -4.25
CA GLY A 268 -20.94 19.13 -5.25
C GLY A 268 -20.07 19.51 -6.45
N ASN A 269 -18.88 18.91 -6.61
CA ASN A 269 -18.06 19.10 -7.81
C ASN A 269 -18.78 18.52 -9.05
N PRO A 270 -18.90 19.27 -10.16
CA PRO A 270 -19.61 18.82 -11.35
C PRO A 270 -18.81 17.84 -12.24
N ASP A 271 -17.58 17.45 -11.87
CA ASP A 271 -16.82 16.47 -12.65
C ASP A 271 -17.58 15.13 -12.75
N PRO A 272 -17.68 14.52 -13.95
CA PRO A 272 -18.42 13.27 -14.16
C PRO A 272 -17.93 12.08 -13.31
N GLY A 273 -16.66 12.10 -12.86
CA GLY A 273 -16.10 11.10 -11.96
C GLY A 273 -16.60 11.24 -10.52
N CYS A 274 -17.14 12.40 -10.15
CA CYS A 274 -17.69 12.64 -8.81
C CYS A 274 -19.09 12.01 -8.68
N LYS A 275 -19.33 11.30 -7.59
CA LYS A 275 -20.68 10.81 -7.28
C LYS A 275 -21.59 12.00 -6.96
N PRO A 276 -22.76 12.13 -7.62
CA PRO A 276 -23.72 13.16 -7.25
C PRO A 276 -24.19 12.91 -5.80
N LEU A 277 -24.14 13.94 -4.98
CA LEU A 277 -24.78 13.95 -3.66
C LEU A 277 -26.18 14.54 -3.87
N ASP A 278 -27.22 13.78 -3.51
CA ASP A 278 -28.62 14.13 -3.77
C ASP A 278 -29.04 15.52 -3.24
N ASP A 279 -28.31 16.06 -2.23
CA ASP A 279 -28.61 17.32 -1.55
C ASP A 279 -27.45 18.36 -1.57
N ALA A 280 -26.34 18.11 -2.29
CA ALA A 280 -25.23 19.06 -2.30
C ALA A 280 -25.44 20.16 -3.36
N PRO A 281 -25.27 21.45 -3.01
CA PRO A 281 -25.25 22.51 -4.01
C PRO A 281 -24.09 22.29 -4.99
N VAL A 282 -24.36 22.42 -6.29
CA VAL A 282 -23.31 22.38 -7.32
C VAL A 282 -22.38 23.56 -7.07
N LEU A 283 -21.11 23.27 -6.80
CA LEU A 283 -20.10 24.29 -6.56
C LEU A 283 -19.53 24.79 -7.90
N PRO A 284 -19.16 26.07 -8.02
CA PRO A 284 -18.37 26.56 -9.15
C PRO A 284 -17.02 25.83 -9.21
N GLN A 285 -16.55 25.52 -10.42
CA GLN A 285 -15.20 24.98 -10.63
C GLN A 285 -14.17 26.12 -10.47
N ASP A 286 -13.89 26.47 -9.22
CA ASP A 286 -12.82 27.38 -8.82
C ASP A 286 -11.89 26.72 -7.80
N GLU A 287 -10.97 27.49 -7.23
CA GLU A 287 -9.95 27.02 -6.27
C GLU A 287 -10.54 26.40 -4.98
N SER A 288 -11.85 26.54 -4.74
CA SER A 288 -12.55 25.90 -3.62
C SER A 288 -12.91 24.43 -3.88
N THR A 289 -12.77 23.96 -5.12
CA THR A 289 -13.09 22.59 -5.52
C THR A 289 -11.85 21.80 -5.92
N PHE A 290 -11.92 20.49 -5.73
CA PHE A 290 -10.88 19.57 -6.20
C PHE A 290 -11.53 18.30 -6.74
N ALA A 291 -10.88 17.69 -7.72
CA ALA A 291 -11.25 16.40 -8.28
C ALA A 291 -10.01 15.74 -8.86
N PHE A 292 -9.64 14.59 -8.32
CA PHE A 292 -8.50 13.83 -8.80
C PHE A 292 -8.69 12.33 -8.53
N GLN A 293 -8.09 11.53 -9.40
CA GLN A 293 -7.98 10.10 -9.18
C GLN A 293 -6.90 9.83 -8.14
N MET A 294 -7.14 8.87 -7.26
CA MET A 294 -6.12 8.34 -6.36
C MET A 294 -6.00 6.85 -6.60
N ASP A 295 -4.80 6.32 -6.46
CA ASP A 295 -4.47 4.93 -6.71
C ASP A 295 -3.58 4.32 -5.61
N ALA A 296 -3.29 3.03 -5.72
CA ALA A 296 -2.25 2.38 -4.94
C ALA A 296 -1.40 1.47 -5.85
N LEU A 297 -0.11 1.42 -5.58
CA LEU A 297 0.80 0.41 -6.11
C LEU A 297 0.96 -0.65 -5.04
N SER A 298 0.45 -1.86 -5.29
CA SER A 298 0.39 -2.88 -4.25
C SER A 298 0.53 -4.31 -4.76
N ALA A 299 0.94 -5.18 -3.84
CA ALA A 299 0.99 -6.61 -4.02
C ALA A 299 0.30 -7.31 -2.85
N ASN A 300 -0.47 -8.35 -3.15
CA ASN A 300 -1.01 -9.27 -2.17
C ASN A 300 -0.11 -10.51 -2.11
N TRP A 301 0.31 -10.91 -0.91
CA TRP A 301 1.10 -12.11 -0.74
C TRP A 301 0.40 -13.10 0.22
N PRO A 302 0.35 -14.41 -0.12
CA PRO A 302 -0.24 -15.41 0.75
C PRO A 302 0.57 -15.58 2.04
N VAL A 303 -0.17 -15.72 3.15
CA VAL A 303 0.39 -15.78 4.50
C VAL A 303 0.56 -17.23 4.93
N HIS A 304 1.70 -17.54 5.56
CA HIS A 304 1.93 -18.82 6.24
C HIS A 304 1.57 -18.72 7.73
N MET A 305 1.27 -19.85 8.36
CA MET A 305 0.69 -19.89 9.72
C MET A 305 1.55 -19.23 10.80
N ALA A 306 2.88 -19.17 10.65
CA ALA A 306 3.76 -18.49 11.61
C ALA A 306 3.34 -17.04 11.88
N ALA A 307 2.77 -16.33 10.90
CA ALA A 307 2.25 -14.97 11.10
C ALA A 307 1.18 -14.88 12.21
N TYR A 308 0.45 -15.97 12.47
CA TYR A 308 -0.61 -16.04 13.49
C TYR A 308 -0.15 -16.74 14.77
N ILE A 309 0.70 -17.76 14.68
CA ILE A 309 1.08 -18.60 15.82
C ILE A 309 2.44 -18.24 16.43
N ASP A 310 3.24 -17.40 15.77
CA ASP A 310 4.54 -16.92 16.23
C ASP A 310 4.73 -15.42 15.92
N PHE A 311 5.88 -14.87 16.28
CA PHE A 311 6.33 -13.54 15.90
C PHE A 311 7.17 -13.59 14.62
N VAL A 312 6.74 -12.83 13.62
CA VAL A 312 7.42 -12.70 12.33
C VAL A 312 7.98 -11.29 12.18
N GLU A 313 9.14 -11.17 11.54
CA GLU A 313 9.79 -9.89 11.25
C GLU A 313 9.27 -9.34 9.92
N TYR A 314 8.40 -8.33 9.99
CA TYR A 314 7.91 -7.58 8.83
C TYR A 314 8.82 -6.38 8.58
N GLN A 315 9.31 -6.22 7.37
CA GLN A 315 10.29 -5.19 7.05
C GLN A 315 9.83 -4.35 5.86
N VAL A 316 10.12 -3.06 5.92
CA VAL A 316 10.12 -2.19 4.75
C VAL A 316 11.42 -1.41 4.71
N GLU A 317 12.10 -1.42 3.58
CA GLU A 317 13.20 -0.53 3.26
C GLU A 317 12.72 0.49 2.24
N TRP A 318 12.96 1.76 2.52
CA TRP A 318 12.57 2.85 1.66
C TRP A 318 13.78 3.77 1.43
N VAL A 319 14.21 3.85 0.18
CA VAL A 319 15.29 4.73 -0.27
C VAL A 319 14.65 5.86 -1.07
N PRO A 320 14.79 7.14 -0.65
CA PRO A 320 14.27 8.28 -1.40
C PRO A 320 15.07 8.57 -2.68
N GLY A 321 14.62 9.55 -3.46
CA GLY A 321 15.30 9.99 -4.67
C GLY A 321 14.96 9.20 -5.95
N PRO A 322 15.45 9.66 -7.12
CA PRO A 322 15.04 9.17 -8.43
C PRO A 322 15.50 7.74 -8.75
N ASN A 323 16.51 7.24 -8.04
CA ASN A 323 17.00 5.86 -8.16
C ASN A 323 16.61 5.01 -6.93
N GLY A 324 15.75 5.55 -6.07
CA GLY A 324 15.30 4.90 -4.84
C GLY A 324 14.27 3.80 -5.09
N TYR A 325 13.68 3.30 -4.00
CA TYR A 325 12.64 2.27 -4.02
C TYR A 325 11.91 2.18 -2.69
N VAL A 326 10.74 1.55 -2.67
CA VAL A 326 10.17 0.93 -1.46
C VAL A 326 10.19 -0.58 -1.65
N ARG A 327 10.81 -1.32 -0.73
CA ARG A 327 10.93 -2.78 -0.75
C ARG A 327 10.37 -3.35 0.54
N TRP A 328 9.46 -4.30 0.41
CA TRP A 328 8.94 -5.11 1.51
C TRP A 328 9.71 -6.41 1.60
N MET A 329 10.04 -6.79 2.82
CA MET A 329 10.76 -8.01 3.13
C MET A 329 10.09 -8.72 4.30
N LEU A 330 10.27 -10.03 4.36
CA LEU A 330 9.85 -10.87 5.47
C LEU A 330 11.09 -11.55 6.02
N SER A 331 11.51 -11.20 7.23
CA SER A 331 12.71 -11.76 7.90
C SER A 331 13.96 -11.76 7.00
N GLY A 332 14.17 -10.68 6.26
CA GLY A 332 15.30 -10.46 5.34
C GLY A 332 15.05 -10.85 3.88
N ASP A 333 14.02 -11.65 3.58
CA ASP A 333 13.71 -12.08 2.21
C ASP A 333 12.78 -11.09 1.51
N PRO A 334 13.14 -10.52 0.34
CA PRO A 334 12.26 -9.64 -0.41
C PRO A 334 10.95 -10.32 -0.83
N LEU A 335 9.85 -9.58 -0.72
CA LEU A 335 8.52 -9.97 -1.17
C LEU A 335 8.05 -9.12 -2.34
N TYR A 336 8.24 -7.80 -2.26
CA TYR A 336 7.73 -6.85 -3.23
C TYR A 336 8.63 -5.62 -3.25
N GLU A 337 8.80 -4.99 -4.39
CA GLU A 337 9.51 -3.72 -4.52
C GLU A 337 8.87 -2.84 -5.59
N ILE A 338 8.78 -1.55 -5.27
CA ILE A 338 8.42 -0.47 -6.17
C ILE A 338 9.68 0.38 -6.39
N PRO A 339 10.38 0.19 -7.52
CA PRO A 339 11.44 1.10 -7.93
C PRO A 339 10.91 2.52 -8.17
N ALA A 340 11.70 3.55 -7.85
CA ALA A 340 11.31 4.95 -8.08
C ALA A 340 10.92 5.21 -9.55
N LYS A 341 11.62 4.57 -10.50
CA LYS A 341 11.31 4.63 -11.94
C LYS A 341 9.85 4.31 -12.28
N THR A 342 9.17 3.47 -11.49
CA THR A 342 7.75 3.13 -11.71
C THR A 342 6.83 4.34 -11.60
N ILE A 343 7.19 5.35 -10.78
CA ILE A 343 6.37 6.55 -10.57
C ILE A 343 7.00 7.84 -11.10
N THR A 344 8.32 7.87 -11.31
CA THR A 344 9.01 9.00 -11.97
C THR A 344 8.92 8.93 -13.48
N GLU A 345 8.87 7.72 -14.06
CA GLU A 345 8.78 7.47 -15.50
C GLU A 345 7.53 6.63 -15.85
N PRO A 346 6.31 7.10 -15.52
CA PRO A 346 5.11 6.35 -15.84
C PRO A 346 4.88 6.33 -17.36
N PRO A 347 4.21 5.28 -17.90
CA PRO A 347 3.86 5.20 -19.32
C PRO A 347 3.20 6.48 -19.83
N GLN A 348 3.58 6.87 -21.04
CA GLN A 348 3.06 8.06 -21.72
C GLN A 348 2.30 7.66 -22.98
N GLY A 349 1.21 8.36 -23.24
CA GLY A 349 0.38 8.23 -24.43
C GLY A 349 0.64 9.37 -25.40
N ALA A 350 0.17 9.25 -26.64
CA ALA A 350 0.40 10.28 -27.66
C ALA A 350 -0.32 11.60 -27.33
N SER A 351 -1.58 11.52 -26.87
CA SER A 351 -2.42 12.68 -26.54
C SER A 351 -2.72 12.83 -25.05
N VAL A 352 -2.65 11.74 -24.27
CA VAL A 352 -2.89 11.76 -22.82
C VAL A 352 -1.55 11.65 -22.11
N LYS A 353 -1.21 12.68 -21.34
CA LYS A 353 -0.02 12.69 -20.50
C LYS A 353 -0.31 12.07 -19.14
N ASN A 354 0.67 11.36 -18.61
CA ASN A 354 0.62 10.81 -17.27
C ASN A 354 1.56 11.61 -16.37
N PRO A 355 1.07 12.14 -15.24
CA PRO A 355 1.91 12.95 -14.37
C PRO A 355 3.03 12.14 -13.73
N SER A 356 4.27 12.54 -14.01
CA SER A 356 5.45 12.10 -13.26
C SER A 356 5.34 12.54 -11.81
N LYS A 357 5.70 11.65 -10.90
CA LYS A 357 5.78 11.90 -9.46
C LYS A 357 7.25 11.84 -9.03
N ILE A 358 7.49 12.07 -7.75
CA ILE A 358 8.78 11.73 -7.14
C ILE A 358 8.63 10.47 -6.29
N MET A 359 9.77 9.87 -5.95
CA MET A 359 9.79 8.86 -4.89
C MET A 359 9.26 9.48 -3.59
N ILE A 360 8.71 8.68 -2.68
CA ILE A 360 8.33 9.21 -1.37
C ILE A 360 9.59 9.83 -0.76
N GLU A 361 9.48 11.08 -0.29
CA GLU A 361 10.56 11.84 0.37
C GLU A 361 10.09 12.52 1.67
N GLU A 362 8.82 12.35 2.06
CA GLU A 362 8.23 12.99 3.23
C GLU A 362 8.72 12.35 4.54
N PRO A 363 9.00 13.11 5.62
CA PRO A 363 9.22 12.50 6.92
C PRO A 363 7.93 11.77 7.37
N MET A 364 8.03 10.48 7.64
CA MET A 364 6.87 9.63 7.96
C MET A 364 6.89 9.16 9.40
N TYR A 365 5.71 9.00 9.99
CA TYR A 365 5.51 8.43 11.33
C TYR A 365 4.81 7.07 11.24
N LEU A 366 5.02 6.24 12.26
CA LEU A 366 4.45 4.89 12.36
C LEU A 366 3.05 4.89 12.99
N ILE A 367 2.20 4.01 12.47
CA ILE A 367 0.83 3.77 12.92
C ILE A 367 0.57 2.27 12.99
N PHE A 368 -0.13 1.85 14.05
CA PHE A 368 -0.57 0.46 14.23
C PHE A 368 -2.02 0.39 14.71
N ASN A 369 -2.79 -0.53 14.15
CA ASN A 369 -4.18 -0.74 14.52
C ASN A 369 -4.66 -2.16 14.25
N VAL A 370 -5.82 -2.49 14.83
CA VAL A 370 -6.64 -3.64 14.46
C VAL A 370 -8.00 -3.08 14.09
N ALA A 371 -8.39 -3.25 12.82
CA ALA A 371 -9.66 -2.80 12.28
C ALA A 371 -10.54 -4.00 11.90
N MET A 372 -11.76 -3.73 11.44
CA MET A 372 -12.68 -4.73 10.91
C MET A 372 -13.31 -4.17 9.65
N SER A 373 -13.35 -4.96 8.58
CA SER A 373 -13.91 -4.57 7.29
C SER A 373 -15.23 -5.29 7.03
N SER A 374 -16.18 -4.63 6.36
CA SER A 374 -17.43 -5.26 5.91
C SER A 374 -17.43 -5.66 4.45
N LYS A 375 -16.35 -5.39 3.71
CA LYS A 375 -16.29 -5.53 2.25
C LYS A 375 -14.99 -6.13 1.73
N TRP A 376 -13.91 -6.11 2.50
CA TRP A 376 -12.56 -6.45 2.03
C TRP A 376 -11.98 -7.61 2.84
N GLY A 377 -11.31 -8.56 2.16
CA GLY A 377 -10.47 -9.61 2.73
C GLY A 377 -11.03 -10.26 4.01
N ALA A 378 -10.30 -10.08 5.12
CA ALA A 378 -10.70 -10.50 6.46
C ALA A 378 -11.98 -9.78 6.93
N GLN A 379 -13.04 -10.57 7.15
CA GLN A 379 -14.35 -10.08 7.55
C GLN A 379 -14.83 -10.75 8.84
N PRO A 380 -15.57 -10.02 9.70
CA PRO A 380 -16.27 -10.65 10.80
C PRO A 380 -17.30 -11.67 10.28
N PRO A 381 -17.69 -12.65 11.11
CA PRO A 381 -18.63 -13.70 10.70
C PRO A 381 -19.97 -13.17 10.14
N ASN A 382 -20.45 -12.03 10.65
CA ASN A 382 -21.69 -11.38 10.24
C ASN A 382 -21.46 -9.89 9.98
N PRO A 383 -20.92 -9.52 8.81
CA PRO A 383 -20.64 -8.11 8.48
C PRO A 383 -21.90 -7.25 8.58
N LYS A 384 -21.74 -6.03 9.12
CA LYS A 384 -22.82 -5.05 9.37
C LYS A 384 -23.89 -5.47 10.40
N ASN A 385 -23.70 -6.61 11.06
CA ASN A 385 -24.60 -7.13 12.07
C ASN A 385 -23.80 -7.47 13.35
N PRO A 386 -24.45 -7.76 14.49
CA PRO A 386 -23.75 -8.32 15.65
C PRO A 386 -22.94 -9.56 15.25
N CYS A 387 -21.78 -9.75 15.87
CA CYS A 387 -20.84 -10.82 15.49
C CYS A 387 -21.52 -12.20 15.37
N ARG A 388 -22.40 -12.54 16.32
CA ARG A 388 -23.11 -13.84 16.37
C ARG A 388 -24.32 -13.94 15.42
N GLY A 389 -24.71 -12.86 14.75
CA GLY A 389 -25.90 -12.85 13.89
C GLY A 389 -27.16 -13.22 14.68
N ASP A 390 -27.87 -14.25 14.22
CA ASP A 390 -29.02 -14.85 14.90
C ASP A 390 -28.65 -15.90 15.97
N GLY A 391 -27.36 -16.24 16.10
CA GLY A 391 -26.82 -17.21 17.04
C GLY A 391 -26.95 -18.67 16.60
N LEU A 392 -27.43 -18.97 15.38
CA LEU A 392 -27.63 -20.33 14.90
C LEU A 392 -26.39 -20.94 14.23
N ASP A 393 -25.43 -20.10 13.80
CA ASP A 393 -24.17 -20.57 13.21
C ASP A 393 -23.14 -20.87 14.31
N PRO A 394 -22.85 -22.14 14.62
CA PRO A 394 -21.92 -22.51 15.69
C PRO A 394 -20.48 -22.07 15.40
N VAL A 395 -20.07 -21.99 14.13
CA VAL A 395 -18.73 -21.55 13.75
C VAL A 395 -18.59 -20.05 13.97
N ALA A 396 -19.60 -19.28 13.55
CA ALA A 396 -19.64 -17.84 13.83
C ALA A 396 -19.58 -17.57 15.34
N ASN A 397 -20.37 -18.31 16.14
CA ASN A 397 -20.36 -18.18 17.60
C ASN A 397 -18.97 -18.45 18.19
N ALA A 398 -18.30 -19.54 17.80
CA ALA A 398 -16.97 -19.89 18.29
C ALA A 398 -15.89 -18.84 17.94
N ILE A 399 -15.98 -18.25 16.73
CA ILE A 399 -15.11 -17.14 16.33
C ILE A 399 -15.40 -15.90 17.18
N CYS A 400 -16.68 -15.58 17.40
CA CYS A 400 -17.08 -14.45 18.23
C CYS A 400 -16.67 -14.61 19.70
N ASP A 401 -16.66 -15.84 20.21
CA ASP A 401 -16.17 -16.18 21.56
C ASP A 401 -14.64 -16.02 21.68
N SER A 402 -13.92 -15.93 20.55
CA SER A 402 -12.47 -15.73 20.51
C SER A 402 -12.05 -14.24 20.59
N PHE A 403 -13.00 -13.30 20.60
CA PHE A 403 -12.68 -11.88 20.85
C PHE A 403 -12.52 -11.58 22.35
N PRO A 404 -11.69 -10.60 22.74
CA PRO A 404 -10.87 -9.73 21.88
C PRO A 404 -9.63 -10.44 21.31
N MET A 405 -9.30 -10.12 20.05
CA MET A 405 -8.07 -10.57 19.37
C MET A 405 -7.05 -9.42 19.35
N TYR A 406 -5.77 -9.74 19.42
CA TYR A 406 -4.70 -8.74 19.59
C TYR A 406 -3.64 -8.85 18.50
N LEU A 407 -3.29 -7.72 17.88
CA LEU A 407 -2.01 -7.55 17.20
C LEU A 407 -0.95 -7.34 18.27
N LYS A 408 0.03 -8.24 18.34
CA LYS A 408 1.11 -8.17 19.32
C LYS A 408 2.37 -7.70 18.63
N ILE A 409 3.03 -6.70 19.20
CA ILE A 409 4.31 -6.17 18.73
C ILE A 409 5.34 -6.46 19.81
N ASP A 410 6.40 -7.17 19.45
CA ASP A 410 7.54 -7.41 20.33
C ASP A 410 8.48 -6.21 20.31
N TYR A 411 8.92 -5.82 19.11
CA TYR A 411 9.73 -4.62 18.93
C TYR A 411 9.48 -3.96 17.58
N ILE A 412 9.91 -2.70 17.51
CA ILE A 412 10.09 -1.95 16.27
C ILE A 412 11.53 -1.46 16.25
N ARG A 413 12.24 -1.69 15.14
CA ARG A 413 13.58 -1.16 14.90
C ARG A 413 13.57 -0.28 13.67
N VAL A 414 14.39 0.77 13.73
CA VAL A 414 14.65 1.68 12.62
C VAL A 414 16.14 1.69 12.36
N TYR A 415 16.49 1.58 11.09
CA TYR A 415 17.85 1.65 10.59
C TYR A 415 17.95 2.82 9.61
N GLN A 416 19.02 3.60 9.72
CA GLN A 416 19.30 4.77 8.89
C GLN A 416 20.71 4.65 8.34
N ASP A 417 20.89 5.01 7.07
CA ASP A 417 22.23 5.17 6.52
C ASP A 417 22.86 6.46 7.07
N LEU A 418 24.02 6.31 7.72
CA LEU A 418 24.81 7.40 8.31
C LEU A 418 25.99 7.80 7.43
N SER A 419 26.08 7.28 6.20
CA SER A 419 27.02 7.73 5.20
C SER A 419 26.89 9.24 4.97
N SER A 420 27.98 9.88 4.56
CA SER A 420 28.02 11.35 4.37
C SER A 420 27.14 11.85 3.23
N ASP A 421 26.79 10.96 2.30
CA ASP A 421 25.97 11.19 1.11
C ASP A 421 24.52 10.73 1.29
N SER A 422 24.19 10.13 2.43
CA SER A 422 22.81 9.78 2.78
C SER A 422 21.92 11.02 2.85
N ILE A 423 20.76 10.93 2.20
CA ILE A 423 19.67 11.91 2.30
C ILE A 423 18.62 11.51 3.33
N MET A 424 18.85 10.42 4.07
CA MET A 424 17.95 9.95 5.11
C MET A 424 18.06 10.82 6.36
N SER A 425 16.99 10.92 7.14
CA SER A 425 17.01 11.70 8.37
C SER A 425 16.07 11.16 9.44
N VAL A 426 16.44 11.42 10.70
CA VAL A 426 15.57 11.18 11.86
C VAL A 426 14.98 12.50 12.30
N GLY A 427 13.65 12.53 12.47
CA GLY A 427 12.90 13.70 12.88
C GLY A 427 11.73 13.98 11.94
N CYS A 428 10.81 14.78 12.44
CA CYS A 428 9.58 15.13 11.71
C CYS A 428 9.72 16.40 10.86
N ASP A 429 10.82 17.14 11.00
CA ASP A 429 11.03 18.46 10.40
C ASP A 429 12.43 18.57 9.75
N PRO A 430 12.80 17.68 8.82
CA PRO A 430 14.05 17.80 8.09
C PRO A 430 14.06 19.05 7.22
N ALA A 431 15.23 19.68 7.05
CA ALA A 431 15.35 20.90 6.25
C ALA A 431 14.96 20.70 4.77
N THR A 432 15.12 19.48 4.25
CA THR A 432 14.71 19.12 2.88
C THR A 432 13.18 19.07 2.74
N HIS A 433 12.47 18.75 3.82
CA HIS A 433 11.02 18.52 3.84
C HIS A 433 10.42 19.03 5.15
N PRO A 434 10.44 20.36 5.40
CA PRO A 434 9.96 20.94 6.65
C PRO A 434 8.46 20.67 6.81
N THR A 435 8.03 20.51 8.06
CA THR A 435 6.61 20.29 8.43
C THR A 435 6.17 21.09 9.65
N ARG A 436 7.10 21.50 10.51
CA ARG A 436 6.80 22.05 11.83
C ARG A 436 5.97 23.33 11.75
N GLN A 437 6.44 24.31 10.98
CA GLN A 437 5.80 25.62 10.94
C GLN A 437 4.41 25.54 10.31
N TRP A 438 4.25 24.75 9.25
CA TRP A 438 2.95 24.43 8.67
C TRP A 438 1.95 23.85 9.66
N ILE A 439 2.34 22.84 10.43
CA ILE A 439 1.47 22.21 11.43
C ILE A 439 1.06 23.23 12.51
N LEU A 440 1.98 24.12 12.93
CA LEU A 440 1.68 25.16 13.92
C LEU A 440 0.71 26.22 13.39
N ASP A 441 0.86 26.61 12.13
CA ASP A 441 0.01 27.61 11.49
C ASP A 441 -1.40 27.07 11.17
N HIS A 442 -1.59 25.75 11.19
CA HIS A 442 -2.85 25.04 10.89
C HIS A 442 -3.32 24.13 12.03
N LEU A 443 -2.93 24.42 13.28
CA LEU A 443 -3.05 23.49 14.41
C LEU A 443 -4.49 23.00 14.64
N ASP A 444 -5.50 23.82 14.36
CA ASP A 444 -6.91 23.47 14.46
C ASP A 444 -7.35 22.31 13.55
N GLU A 445 -6.59 22.01 12.52
CA GLU A 445 -6.82 20.86 11.62
C GLU A 445 -6.18 19.56 12.13
N TYR A 446 -5.24 19.67 13.07
CA TYR A 446 -4.45 18.56 13.59
C TYR A 446 -4.85 18.14 15.00
N GLU A 447 -5.66 18.91 15.72
CA GLU A 447 -6.08 18.56 17.08
C GLU A 447 -7.52 18.98 17.40
N ASP A 448 -8.09 18.31 18.39
CA ASP A 448 -9.37 18.66 19.01
C ASP A 448 -9.20 18.80 20.53
N GLU A 449 -10.30 18.92 21.28
CA GLU A 449 -10.24 19.05 22.75
C GLU A 449 -9.70 17.80 23.45
N GLU A 450 -9.87 16.62 22.87
CA GLU A 450 -9.50 15.33 23.47
C GLU A 450 -8.10 14.88 23.06
N ASN A 451 -7.61 15.33 21.90
CA ASN A 451 -6.43 14.79 21.25
C ASN A 451 -5.52 15.89 20.70
N LYS A 452 -4.91 16.63 21.64
CA LYS A 452 -3.98 17.72 21.40
C LYS A 452 -2.63 17.28 20.82
N LEU A 453 -1.96 18.20 20.13
CA LEU A 453 -0.53 18.09 19.87
C LEU A 453 0.22 18.14 21.20
N VAL A 454 0.80 17.01 21.59
CA VAL A 454 1.62 16.90 22.80
C VAL A 454 3.08 16.80 22.39
N GLU A 455 3.87 17.82 22.75
CA GLU A 455 5.32 17.79 22.60
C GLU A 455 5.88 16.66 23.48
N VAL A 456 6.48 15.65 22.85
CA VAL A 456 7.23 14.60 23.55
C VAL A 456 8.70 14.97 23.52
N ARG A 457 9.23 15.40 24.66
CA ARG A 457 10.65 15.68 24.80
C ARG A 457 11.40 14.36 24.99
N GLY A 458 11.99 13.86 23.91
CA GLY A 458 12.91 12.71 23.94
C GLY A 458 14.29 13.07 24.53
N LYS A 459 15.30 12.24 24.24
CA LYS A 459 16.73 12.33 24.65
C LYS A 459 17.14 11.62 25.95
N ALA A 460 16.25 10.86 26.59
CA ALA A 460 16.71 9.85 27.53
C ALA A 460 17.39 8.74 26.71
N PHE A 461 18.71 8.60 26.85
CA PHE A 461 19.40 7.44 26.29
C PHE A 461 19.04 6.22 27.12
N CYS A 462 18.50 5.20 26.48
CA CYS A 462 18.29 3.91 27.13
C CYS A 462 19.50 3.04 26.89
N ARG A 463 20.22 2.72 27.96
CA ARG A 463 21.36 1.79 27.94
C ARG A 463 20.91 0.38 28.29
N THR A 464 19.78 0.28 28.98
CA THR A 464 19.07 -0.95 29.34
C THR A 464 17.57 -0.75 29.09
N ASP A 465 16.81 -1.83 28.88
CA ASP A 465 15.37 -1.76 28.64
C ASP A 465 14.62 -1.01 29.74
N ALA A 466 15.09 -1.12 30.99
CA ALA A 466 14.54 -0.43 32.16
C ALA A 466 14.62 1.11 32.07
N ASP A 467 15.59 1.65 31.34
CA ASP A 467 15.76 3.11 31.18
C ASP A 467 14.65 3.73 30.31
N CYS A 468 13.97 2.90 29.50
CA CYS A 468 12.93 3.30 28.56
C CYS A 468 11.52 2.91 29.01
N THR A 469 11.38 2.16 30.12
CA THR A 469 10.06 1.84 30.66
C THR A 469 9.46 3.07 31.33
N VAL A 470 8.28 3.50 30.87
CA VAL A 470 7.37 4.30 31.69
C VAL A 470 6.91 3.40 32.84
N GLN A 471 7.63 3.43 33.96
CA GLN A 471 7.11 2.85 35.20
C GLN A 471 5.76 3.53 35.50
N THR A 472 4.71 2.70 35.50
CA THR A 472 3.36 3.00 35.99
C THR A 472 3.35 3.28 37.47
#